data_AF-A0A2P4SI63-F1
#
_entry.id   AF-A0A2P4SI63-F1
#
_cell.length_a   1.000
_cell.length_b   1.000
_cell.length_c   1.000
_cell.angle_alpha   90.00
_cell.angle_beta   90.00
_cell.angle_gamma   90.00
#
_symmetry.space_group_name_H-M   'P 1'
#
loop_
_entity.id
_entity.type
_entity.pdbx_description
1 polymer ?
#
loop_
_entity_poly.entity_id
_entity_poly.type
_entity_poly.pdbx_seq_one_letter_code
_entity_poly.pdbx_strand_id
1 'polypeptide(L)'
;MCFFHYRYLQPPGTWIQCALESRELLALCLKKIKASLSKVRLIDAGFIWTEPHSKRLKLKLTVQKEVINGAVLQQVFVVEYLIQSQMCEDCHRIEAKDFWKAVVQVRQKTLHKKTFYYLEQLILKHRLHQNTLRIKEIHDGLDFYYASKQHAQKMVDFLQCTVPSRSKSSQRLTSHDVHSNVYNYKSTFSVEIVPVCKDNVVCLSPKLAQSLGNMSQICVCIRVTSTVHLIDPSTLQIAEIDGNTYWRHPFNSLFNPKQLEEFIVMDINRVQEKKKSAGAGARSNKHTLAEAWVKKTSELNTDHQYFCCTHLGHILNPGDLVLGFDLANCNLNDEFVNKMSPHNIPDVVR
;
A
#
# COMPACT_ATOMS: atom_id res chain seq x y z
N MET A 1 1.01 10.99 36.79
CA MET A 1 0.04 9.99 36.29
C MET A 1 -0.76 10.64 35.18
N CYS A 2 -0.91 9.95 34.05
CA CYS A 2 -1.79 10.37 32.97
C CYS A 2 -3.21 9.87 33.23
N PHE A 3 -4.14 10.82 33.36
CA PHE A 3 -5.51 10.56 33.79
C PHE A 3 -6.32 9.72 32.79
N PHE A 4 -6.12 9.96 31.49
CA PHE A 4 -6.89 9.29 30.43
C PHE A 4 -6.51 7.82 30.20
N HIS A 5 -5.27 7.42 30.48
CA HIS A 5 -4.76 6.07 30.19
C HIS A 5 -4.29 5.30 31.43
N TYR A 6 -4.46 5.84 32.64
CA TYR A 6 -3.96 5.25 33.89
C TYR A 6 -2.48 4.82 33.80
N ARG A 7 -1.65 5.64 33.13
CA ARG A 7 -0.21 5.41 32.98
C ARG A 7 0.59 6.22 33.99
N TYR A 8 1.58 5.59 34.61
CA TYR A 8 2.54 6.21 35.52
C TYR A 8 3.86 6.44 34.82
N LEU A 9 4.46 7.61 35.06
CA LEU A 9 5.77 7.96 34.51
C LEU A 9 6.86 7.28 35.33
N GLN A 10 7.62 6.40 34.69
CA GLN A 10 8.91 5.92 35.16
C GLN A 10 10.00 6.83 34.54
N PRO A 11 10.70 7.66 35.34
CA PRO A 11 11.82 8.44 34.86
C PRO A 11 12.88 7.52 34.21
N PRO A 12 13.50 7.92 33.08
CA PRO A 12 13.53 9.27 32.50
C PRO A 12 12.42 9.61 31.47
N GLY A 13 11.52 8.68 31.10
CA GLY A 13 10.50 8.99 30.08
C GLY A 13 9.56 7.85 29.68
N THR A 14 9.62 6.70 30.35
CA THR A 14 8.76 5.56 30.02
C THR A 14 7.44 5.66 30.76
N TRP A 15 6.33 5.46 30.06
CA TRP A 15 4.99 5.45 30.63
C TRP A 15 4.51 4.01 30.75
N ILE A 16 4.23 3.57 31.97
CA ILE A 16 3.80 2.20 32.26
C ILE A 16 2.35 2.23 32.71
N GLN A 17 1.52 1.38 32.13
CA GLN A 17 0.15 1.18 32.59
C GLN A 17 0.19 0.35 33.87
N CYS A 18 -0.36 0.87 34.96
CA CYS A 18 -0.44 0.16 36.23
C CYS A 18 -1.82 0.39 36.83
N ALA A 19 -2.46 -0.67 37.33
CA ALA A 19 -3.66 -0.51 38.14
C ALA A 19 -3.30 0.01 39.54
N LEU A 20 -4.26 0.67 40.21
CA LEU A 20 -4.12 1.04 41.62
C LEU A 20 -3.88 -0.23 42.46
N GLU A 21 -2.99 -0.13 43.46
CA GLU A 21 -2.61 -1.24 44.34
C GLU A 21 -2.01 -2.47 43.64
N SER A 22 -1.59 -2.35 42.38
CA SER A 22 -0.95 -3.44 41.63
C SER A 22 0.51 -3.67 42.04
N ARG A 23 0.99 -4.90 41.82
CA ARG A 23 2.42 -5.26 41.98
C ARG A 23 3.35 -4.39 41.13
N GLU A 24 2.91 -4.00 39.95
CA GLU A 24 3.67 -3.15 39.02
C GLU A 24 3.87 -1.74 39.58
N LEU A 25 2.81 -1.16 40.15
CA LEU A 25 2.86 0.14 40.82
C LEU A 25 3.79 0.10 42.04
N LEU A 26 3.74 -0.98 42.82
CA LEU A 26 4.60 -1.20 43.97
C LEU A 26 6.07 -1.22 43.56
N ALA A 27 6.41 -1.95 42.48
CA ALA A 27 7.76 -1.98 41.94
C ALA A 27 8.23 -0.59 41.48
N LEU A 28 7.35 0.22 40.89
CA LEU A 28 7.64 1.58 40.46
C LEU A 28 7.94 2.50 41.65
N CYS A 29 7.15 2.40 42.72
CA CYS A 29 7.37 3.13 43.98
C CYS A 29 8.69 2.71 44.65
N LEU A 30 8.96 1.42 44.79
CA LEU A 30 10.20 0.90 45.37
C LEU A 30 11.44 1.35 44.58
N LYS A 31 11.37 1.40 43.25
CA LYS A 31 12.46 1.91 42.41
C LYS A 31 12.80 3.37 42.71
N LYS A 32 11.81 4.21 43.04
CA LYS A 32 12.05 5.63 43.40
C LYS A 32 12.83 5.80 44.70
N ILE A 33 12.66 4.88 45.65
CA ILE A 33 13.36 4.88 46.96
C ILE A 33 14.54 3.92 47.01
N LYS A 34 14.97 3.37 45.86
CA LYS A 34 16.08 2.41 45.76
C LYS A 34 17.37 2.92 46.42
N ALA A 35 17.67 4.21 46.29
CA ALA A 35 18.85 4.82 46.91
C ALA A 35 18.82 4.71 48.44
N SER A 36 17.67 4.98 49.06
CA SER A 36 17.49 4.89 50.52
C SER A 36 17.40 3.46 51.03
N LEU A 37 16.81 2.56 50.23
CA LEU A 37 16.69 1.14 50.54
C LEU A 37 18.03 0.37 50.39
N SER A 38 19.06 0.94 49.77
CA SER A 38 20.38 0.28 49.66
C SER A 38 21.04 0.01 51.02
N LYS A 39 20.67 0.77 52.06
CA LYS A 39 21.26 0.69 53.41
C LYS A 39 20.53 -0.30 54.34
N VAL A 40 19.42 -0.87 53.88
CA VAL A 40 18.47 -1.59 54.74
C VAL A 40 17.84 -2.75 53.97
N ARG A 41 17.71 -3.94 54.56
CA ARG A 41 17.09 -5.08 53.90
C ARG A 41 15.57 -4.92 53.95
N LEU A 42 14.91 -4.91 52.79
CA LEU A 42 13.45 -4.90 52.71
C LEU A 42 12.91 -6.31 52.96
N ILE A 43 12.02 -6.49 53.94
CA ILE A 43 11.34 -7.76 54.21
C ILE A 43 10.01 -7.81 53.46
N ASP A 44 9.18 -6.78 53.68
CA ASP A 44 7.80 -6.76 53.20
C ASP A 44 7.41 -5.33 52.77
N ALA A 45 6.52 -5.27 51.79
CA ALA A 45 5.98 -4.03 51.25
C ALA A 45 4.52 -4.24 50.84
N GLY A 46 3.64 -3.38 51.35
CA GLY A 46 2.21 -3.44 51.04
C GLY A 46 1.59 -2.06 50.95
N PHE A 47 0.49 -1.94 50.21
CA PHE A 47 -0.30 -0.72 50.18
C PHE A 47 -1.19 -0.62 51.41
N ILE A 48 -1.33 0.60 51.93
CA ILE A 48 -2.36 0.94 52.89
C ILE A 48 -3.47 1.61 52.10
N TRP A 49 -4.71 1.13 52.28
CA TRP A 49 -5.87 1.70 51.62
C TRP A 49 -5.94 3.20 51.89
N THR A 50 -6.07 3.97 50.82
CA THR A 50 -6.26 5.41 50.83
C THR A 50 -7.46 5.75 49.98
N GLU A 51 -8.18 6.80 50.35
CA GLU A 51 -9.38 7.20 49.63
C GLU A 51 -9.07 7.50 48.14
N PRO A 52 -9.91 7.03 47.18
CA PRO A 52 -9.60 7.11 45.74
C PRO A 52 -9.30 8.52 45.20
N HIS A 53 -9.91 9.56 45.79
CA HIS A 53 -9.76 10.95 45.35
C HIS A 53 -8.61 11.70 46.03
N SER A 54 -7.97 11.08 47.03
CA SER A 54 -6.94 11.73 47.84
C SER A 54 -5.65 12.06 47.07
N LYS A 55 -5.46 11.46 45.88
CA LYS A 55 -4.23 11.50 45.09
C LYS A 55 -2.99 11.17 45.92
N ARG A 56 -3.14 10.37 46.96
CA ARG A 56 -2.08 9.93 47.86
C ARG A 56 -2.00 8.41 47.79
N LEU A 57 -0.79 7.87 47.80
CA LEU A 57 -0.53 6.44 47.94
C LEU A 57 0.28 6.24 49.21
N LYS A 58 -0.20 5.40 50.12
CA LYS A 58 0.53 5.03 51.33
C LYS A 58 1.08 3.63 51.18
N LEU A 59 2.39 3.49 51.36
CA LEU A 59 3.10 2.22 51.33
C LEU A 59 3.65 1.90 52.71
N LYS A 60 3.22 0.77 53.28
CA LYS A 60 3.80 0.19 54.48
C LYS A 60 5.04 -0.59 54.09
N LEU A 61 6.19 -0.22 54.63
CA LEU A 61 7.45 -0.91 54.40
C LEU A 61 7.96 -1.48 55.71
N THR A 62 8.33 -2.75 55.68
CA THR A 62 8.97 -3.45 56.78
C THR A 62 10.44 -3.65 56.40
N VAL A 63 11.32 -2.92 57.07
CA VAL A 63 12.77 -2.98 56.82
C VAL A 63 13.51 -3.58 57.99
N GLN A 64 14.67 -4.14 57.70
CA GLN A 64 15.53 -4.83 58.64
C GLN A 64 16.97 -4.34 58.49
N LYS A 65 17.57 -3.92 59.60
CA LYS A 65 18.98 -3.53 59.64
C LYS A 65 19.70 -4.25 60.76
N GLU A 66 20.89 -4.74 60.48
CA GLU A 66 21.80 -5.19 61.53
C GLU A 66 22.35 -3.97 62.29
N VAL A 67 22.26 -4.05 63.61
CA VAL A 67 22.80 -3.09 64.57
C VAL A 67 24.01 -3.74 65.25
N ILE A 68 24.80 -2.94 65.95
CA ILE A 68 26.05 -3.36 66.64
C ILE A 68 25.80 -4.66 67.44
N ASN A 69 26.73 -5.61 67.31
CA ASN A 69 26.71 -6.96 67.92
C ASN A 69 25.65 -7.94 67.38
N GLY A 70 25.31 -7.88 66.09
CA GLY A 70 24.47 -8.91 65.44
C GLY A 70 22.99 -8.87 65.84
N ALA A 71 22.57 -7.86 66.62
CA ALA A 71 21.17 -7.62 66.91
C ALA A 71 20.47 -7.07 65.66
N VAL A 72 19.42 -7.73 65.23
CA VAL A 72 18.69 -7.35 64.02
C VAL A 72 17.46 -6.53 64.38
N LEU A 73 17.42 -5.26 63.97
CA LEU A 73 16.31 -4.36 64.23
C LEU A 73 15.35 -4.37 63.03
N GLN A 74 14.10 -4.72 63.28
CA GLN A 74 13.01 -4.62 62.31
C GLN A 74 12.14 -3.41 62.64
N GLN A 75 11.95 -2.53 61.68
CA GLN A 75 11.11 -1.34 61.83
C GLN A 75 10.10 -1.25 60.70
N VAL A 76 8.88 -0.88 61.06
CA VAL A 76 7.80 -0.60 60.12
C VAL A 76 7.66 0.91 60.00
N PHE A 77 7.65 1.42 58.78
CA PHE A 77 7.32 2.81 58.51
C PHE A 77 6.40 2.94 57.30
N VAL A 78 5.71 4.07 57.21
CA VAL A 78 4.78 4.37 56.12
C VAL A 78 5.36 5.47 55.26
N VAL A 79 5.46 5.21 53.95
CA VAL A 79 5.86 6.20 52.94
C VAL A 79 4.60 6.71 52.25
N GLU A 80 4.41 8.02 52.26
CA GLU A 80 3.33 8.69 51.53
C GLU A 80 3.86 9.29 50.23
N TYR A 81 3.23 8.91 49.11
CA TYR A 81 3.50 9.45 47.79
C TYR A 81 2.34 10.33 47.33
N LEU A 82 2.64 11.54 46.87
CA LEU A 82 1.68 12.41 46.20
C LEU A 82 1.65 12.11 44.68
N ILE A 83 0.47 11.77 44.16
CA ILE A 83 0.24 11.56 42.74
C ILE A 83 -0.01 12.92 42.09
N GLN A 84 0.96 13.39 41.31
CA GLN A 84 0.77 14.54 40.42
C GLN A 84 0.17 14.10 39.09
N SER A 85 -0.88 14.79 38.65
CA SER A 85 -1.47 14.64 37.32
C SER A 85 -0.55 15.26 36.28
N GLN A 86 -0.18 14.50 35.24
CA GLN A 86 0.59 14.96 34.10
C GLN A 86 0.06 14.26 32.85
N MET A 87 -0.06 14.98 31.73
CA MET A 87 -0.42 14.36 30.46
C MET A 87 0.76 13.57 29.90
N CYS A 88 0.50 12.37 29.37
CA CYS A 88 1.49 11.69 28.54
C CYS A 88 1.51 12.30 27.14
N GLU A 89 2.60 12.06 26.40
CA GLU A 89 2.74 12.54 25.02
C GLU A 89 1.58 12.11 24.12
N ASP A 90 1.08 10.88 24.28
CA ASP A 90 -0.01 10.36 23.46
C ASP A 90 -1.29 11.18 23.69
N CYS A 91 -1.64 11.48 24.94
CA CYS A 91 -2.80 12.33 25.26
C CYS A 91 -2.61 13.76 24.79
N HIS A 92 -1.40 14.30 24.95
CA HIS A 92 -1.08 15.65 24.51
C HIS A 92 -1.22 15.77 22.98
N ARG A 93 -0.87 14.73 22.21
CA ARG A 93 -1.09 14.71 20.76
C ARG A 93 -2.58 14.65 20.37
N ILE A 94 -3.37 13.87 21.11
CA ILE A 94 -4.83 13.77 20.87
C ILE A 94 -5.49 15.13 21.12
N GLU A 95 -5.18 15.80 22.24
CA GLU A 95 -5.71 17.14 22.53
C GLU A 95 -5.21 18.21 21.56
N ALA A 96 -3.95 18.12 21.12
CA ALA A 96 -3.38 19.03 20.12
C ALA A 96 -3.96 18.86 18.70
N LYS A 97 -4.91 17.92 18.50
CA LYS A 97 -5.45 17.53 17.18
C LYS A 97 -4.38 17.12 16.17
N ASP A 98 -3.20 16.74 16.65
CA ASP A 98 -2.04 16.42 15.83
C ASP A 98 -2.01 14.90 15.57
N PHE A 99 -3.05 14.45 14.88
CA PHE A 99 -3.42 13.04 14.81
C PHE A 99 -2.44 12.18 14.00
N TRP A 100 -1.61 12.74 13.12
CA TRP A 100 -0.75 11.97 12.23
C TRP A 100 0.57 12.69 11.91
N LYS A 101 1.65 11.92 11.78
CA LYS A 101 2.98 12.42 11.40
C LYS A 101 3.30 12.17 9.94
N ALA A 102 2.76 11.11 9.36
CA ALA A 102 2.97 10.77 7.96
C ALA A 102 1.65 10.41 7.27
N VAL A 103 1.53 10.78 6.00
CA VAL A 103 0.41 10.38 5.14
C VAL A 103 0.94 9.78 3.85
N VAL A 104 0.36 8.66 3.41
CA VAL A 104 0.62 8.05 2.11
C VAL A 104 -0.62 8.24 1.25
N GLN A 105 -0.49 9.02 0.18
CA GLN A 105 -1.57 9.36 -0.75
C GLN A 105 -1.39 8.52 -2.00
N VAL A 106 -2.23 7.50 -2.16
CA VAL A 106 -2.20 6.59 -3.32
C VAL A 106 -3.23 7.08 -4.32
N ARG A 107 -2.80 7.34 -5.56
CA ARG A 107 -3.68 7.80 -6.65
C ARG A 107 -3.45 6.99 -7.91
N GLN A 108 -4.54 6.76 -8.65
CA GLN A 108 -4.49 6.17 -9.98
C GLN A 108 -5.42 6.93 -10.92
N LYS A 109 -4.85 7.56 -11.95
CA LYS A 109 -5.58 8.37 -12.93
C LYS A 109 -6.16 7.49 -14.03
N THR A 110 -7.11 6.64 -13.69
CA THR A 110 -7.76 5.74 -14.64
C THR A 110 -9.28 5.76 -14.45
N LEU A 111 -10.01 5.48 -15.54
CA LEU A 111 -11.48 5.39 -15.50
C LEU A 111 -11.96 4.16 -14.72
N HIS A 112 -11.15 3.09 -14.69
CA HIS A 112 -11.51 1.83 -14.07
C HIS A 112 -10.48 1.40 -13.01
N LYS A 113 -10.90 1.24 -11.75
CA LYS A 113 -10.03 1.00 -10.58
C LYS A 113 -9.66 -0.49 -10.34
N LYS A 114 -9.38 -1.28 -11.39
CA LYS A 114 -9.16 -2.75 -11.33
C LYS A 114 -7.97 -3.09 -10.43
N THR A 115 -6.84 -2.45 -10.71
CA THR A 115 -5.59 -2.56 -9.97
C THR A 115 -5.73 -2.05 -8.53
N PHE A 116 -6.58 -1.05 -8.31
CA PHE A 116 -6.82 -0.50 -6.98
C PHE A 116 -7.58 -1.48 -6.08
N TYR A 117 -8.64 -2.11 -6.59
CA TYR A 117 -9.35 -3.17 -5.87
C TYR A 117 -8.45 -4.38 -5.59
N TYR A 118 -7.62 -4.77 -6.56
CA TYR A 118 -6.63 -5.82 -6.36
C TYR A 118 -5.62 -5.47 -5.25
N LEU A 119 -5.16 -4.22 -5.22
CA LEU A 119 -4.23 -3.71 -4.22
C LEU A 119 -4.84 -3.66 -2.82
N GLU A 120 -6.12 -3.31 -2.69
CA GLU A 120 -6.85 -3.37 -1.42
C GLU A 120 -6.89 -4.81 -0.86
N GLN A 121 -7.21 -5.79 -1.71
CA GLN A 121 -7.21 -7.21 -1.32
C GLN A 121 -5.81 -7.67 -0.88
N LEU A 122 -4.75 -7.22 -1.55
CA LEU A 122 -3.36 -7.49 -1.16
C LEU A 122 -2.99 -6.86 0.19
N ILE A 123 -3.41 -5.61 0.44
CA ILE A 123 -3.18 -4.91 1.72
C ILE A 123 -3.86 -5.65 2.87
N LEU A 124 -5.07 -6.17 2.66
CA LEU A 124 -5.79 -6.99 3.64
C LEU A 124 -5.07 -8.33 3.87
N LYS A 125 -4.67 -9.02 2.80
CA LYS A 125 -3.96 -10.29 2.85
C LYS A 125 -2.64 -10.20 3.63
N HIS A 126 -1.86 -9.14 3.41
CA HIS A 126 -0.59 -8.91 4.10
C HIS A 126 -0.72 -8.13 5.42
N ARG A 127 -1.95 -7.79 5.85
CA ARG A 127 -2.26 -7.07 7.10
C ARG A 127 -1.53 -5.73 7.29
N LEU A 128 -1.21 -5.04 6.20
CA LEU A 128 -0.45 -3.78 6.25
C LEU A 128 -1.24 -2.60 6.86
N HIS A 129 -2.56 -2.68 6.82
CA HIS A 129 -3.46 -1.67 7.36
C HIS A 129 -3.45 -1.58 8.91
N GLN A 130 -2.92 -2.58 9.62
CA GLN A 130 -2.93 -2.61 11.10
C GLN A 130 -2.20 -1.43 11.75
N ASN A 131 -1.17 -0.90 11.09
CA ASN A 131 -0.38 0.23 11.61
C ASN A 131 -0.93 1.60 11.17
N THR A 132 -2.05 1.61 10.43
CA THR A 132 -2.70 2.85 9.99
C THR A 132 -3.62 3.36 11.10
N LEU A 133 -3.63 4.68 11.29
CA LEU A 133 -4.55 5.33 12.23
C LEU A 133 -5.92 5.55 11.60
N ARG A 134 -5.91 5.94 10.32
CA ARG A 134 -7.10 6.27 9.57
C ARG A 134 -6.84 6.04 8.09
N ILE A 135 -7.89 5.62 7.39
CA ILE A 135 -7.94 5.52 5.94
C ILE A 135 -9.07 6.44 5.47
N LYS A 136 -8.81 7.28 4.47
CA LYS A 136 -9.83 8.14 3.84
C LYS A 136 -9.77 7.98 2.33
N GLU A 137 -10.93 7.93 1.70
CA GLU A 137 -11.04 8.01 0.24
C GLU A 137 -11.11 9.49 -0.19
N ILE A 138 -10.21 9.90 -1.07
CA ILE A 138 -10.09 11.29 -1.54
C ILE A 138 -9.64 11.27 -3.01
N HIS A 139 -10.37 12.00 -3.87
CA HIS A 139 -10.00 12.28 -5.29
C HIS A 139 -9.47 11.05 -6.04
N ASP A 140 -10.30 10.01 -6.13
CA ASP A 140 -10.00 8.77 -6.86
C ASP A 140 -8.81 7.95 -6.34
N GLY A 141 -8.56 8.02 -5.04
CA GLY A 141 -7.68 7.08 -4.36
C GLY A 141 -7.83 7.12 -2.84
N LEU A 142 -6.83 6.60 -2.14
CA LEU A 142 -6.84 6.45 -0.69
C LEU A 142 -5.68 7.19 -0.04
N ASP A 143 -5.98 7.81 1.11
CA ASP A 143 -5.00 8.42 2.01
C ASP A 143 -4.89 7.59 3.27
N PHE A 144 -3.70 7.03 3.50
CA PHE A 144 -3.35 6.26 4.69
C PHE A 144 -2.58 7.15 5.66
N TYR A 145 -3.13 7.34 6.86
CA TYR A 145 -2.52 8.16 7.90
C TYR A 145 -1.75 7.28 8.89
N TYR A 146 -0.53 7.69 9.21
CA TYR A 146 0.40 6.96 10.08
C TYR A 146 0.91 7.82 11.24
N ALA A 147 1.07 7.20 12.40
CA ALA A 147 1.69 7.81 13.58
C ALA A 147 3.21 7.95 13.45
N SER A 148 3.86 7.02 12.74
CA SER A 148 5.31 6.99 12.52
C SER A 148 5.64 7.08 11.04
N LYS A 149 6.65 7.87 10.70
CA LYS A 149 7.20 7.98 9.34
C LYS A 149 7.73 6.63 8.82
N GLN A 150 8.30 5.80 9.70
CA GLN A 150 8.85 4.50 9.31
C GLN A 150 7.77 3.54 8.82
N HIS A 151 6.58 3.55 9.43
CA HIS A 151 5.46 2.72 8.96
C HIS A 151 4.95 3.20 7.59
N ALA A 152 4.89 4.51 7.38
CA ALA A 152 4.55 5.07 6.07
C ALA A 152 5.57 4.68 4.99
N GLN A 153 6.88 4.72 5.30
CA GLN A 153 7.92 4.30 4.35
C GLN A 153 7.76 2.83 3.97
N LYS A 154 7.58 1.93 4.95
CA LYS A 154 7.32 0.50 4.69
C LYS A 154 6.10 0.26 3.78
N MET A 155 5.06 1.08 3.93
CA MET A 155 3.89 1.03 3.05
C MET A 155 4.24 1.45 1.62
N VAL A 156 5.02 2.53 1.44
CA VAL A 156 5.48 2.98 0.12
C VAL A 156 6.36 1.91 -0.54
N ASP A 157 7.29 1.31 0.21
CA ASP A 157 8.17 0.26 -0.29
C ASP A 157 7.35 -0.97 -0.73
N PHE A 158 6.34 -1.37 0.06
CA PHE A 158 5.41 -2.44 -0.32
C PHE A 158 4.65 -2.13 -1.62
N LEU A 159 4.15 -0.89 -1.76
CA LEU A 159 3.44 -0.46 -2.97
C LEU A 159 4.35 -0.54 -4.20
N GLN A 160 5.59 -0.08 -4.09
CA GLN A 160 6.58 -0.14 -5.17
C GLN A 160 6.96 -1.56 -5.57
N CYS A 161 6.99 -2.49 -4.62
CA CYS A 161 7.22 -3.91 -4.91
C CYS A 161 6.01 -4.62 -5.53
N THR A 162 4.80 -4.10 -5.33
CA THR A 162 3.55 -4.80 -5.70
C THR A 162 2.94 -4.27 -6.99
N VAL A 163 3.01 -2.95 -7.23
CA VAL A 163 2.41 -2.28 -8.38
C VAL A 163 3.39 -1.27 -9.01
N PRO A 164 3.40 -1.11 -10.35
CA PRO A 164 4.22 -0.10 -11.00
C PRO A 164 3.72 1.28 -10.57
N SER A 165 4.57 2.00 -9.86
CA SER A 165 4.23 3.30 -9.30
C SER A 165 5.45 4.21 -9.25
N ARG A 166 5.20 5.52 -9.17
CA ARG A 166 6.21 6.50 -8.77
C ARG A 166 5.84 7.08 -7.42
N SER A 167 6.84 7.34 -6.58
CA SER A 167 6.65 8.00 -5.30
C SER A 167 7.40 9.34 -5.27
N LYS A 168 6.78 10.36 -4.69
CA LYS A 168 7.43 11.62 -4.30
C LYS A 168 7.18 11.86 -2.82
N SER A 169 8.24 12.19 -2.07
CA SER A 169 8.13 12.55 -0.66
C SER A 169 8.33 14.04 -0.48
N SER A 170 7.50 14.66 0.35
CA SER A 170 7.67 16.04 0.81
C SER A 170 7.55 16.10 2.33
N GLN A 171 8.11 17.15 2.93
CA GLN A 171 8.04 17.37 4.37
C GLN A 171 7.63 18.81 4.65
N ARG A 172 6.77 18.98 5.65
CA ARG A 172 6.35 20.28 6.15
C ARG A 172 6.78 20.39 7.60
N LEU A 173 7.58 21.42 7.92
CA LEU A 173 7.93 21.73 9.30
C LEU A 173 6.66 22.18 10.04
N THR A 174 6.38 21.56 11.17
CA THR A 174 5.24 21.91 12.03
C THR A 174 5.70 22.70 13.24
N SER A 175 6.76 22.24 13.90
CA SER A 175 7.39 22.97 15.00
C SER A 175 8.87 22.67 15.12
N HIS A 176 9.62 23.57 15.74
CA HIS A 176 11.03 23.43 16.08
C HIS A 176 11.20 23.84 17.53
N ASP A 177 11.83 22.98 18.33
CA ASP A 177 12.24 23.31 19.68
C ASP A 177 13.71 23.77 19.64
N VAL A 178 13.91 25.06 19.89
CA VAL A 178 15.23 25.71 19.86
C VAL A 178 16.13 25.21 21.00
N HIS A 179 15.57 24.78 22.13
CA HIS A 179 16.34 24.36 23.30
C HIS A 179 16.91 22.94 23.15
N SER A 180 16.14 22.05 22.52
CA SER A 180 16.56 20.67 22.26
C SER A 180 17.06 20.44 20.83
N ASN A 181 16.96 21.45 19.96
CA ASN A 181 17.22 21.39 18.53
C ASN A 181 16.46 20.25 17.82
N VAL A 182 15.24 19.95 18.28
CA VAL A 182 14.38 18.90 17.72
C VAL A 182 13.37 19.53 16.77
N TYR A 183 13.27 18.96 15.58
CA TYR A 183 12.35 19.40 14.54
C TYR A 183 11.20 18.40 14.37
N ASN A 184 9.97 18.90 14.39
CA ASN A 184 8.77 18.12 14.12
C ASN A 184 8.29 18.36 12.70
N TYR A 185 8.48 17.36 11.84
CA TYR A 185 8.03 17.38 10.46
C TYR A 185 6.80 16.48 10.25
N LYS A 186 5.86 16.97 9.45
CA LYS A 186 4.84 16.14 8.81
C LYS A 186 5.34 15.70 7.45
N SER A 187 5.36 14.40 7.21
CA SER A 187 5.81 13.80 5.95
C SER A 187 4.62 13.42 5.08
N THR A 188 4.67 13.78 3.80
CA THR A 188 3.67 13.39 2.81
C THR A 188 4.35 12.56 1.75
N PHE A 189 3.82 11.37 1.48
CA PHE A 189 4.26 10.49 0.41
C PHE A 189 3.17 10.42 -0.64
N SER A 190 3.40 11.01 -1.80
CA SER A 190 2.50 10.91 -2.95
C SER A 190 2.93 9.74 -3.82
N VAL A 191 2.08 8.72 -3.93
CA VAL A 191 2.29 7.53 -4.75
C VAL A 191 1.29 7.54 -5.89
N GLU A 192 1.79 7.59 -7.11
CA GLU A 192 0.99 7.55 -8.33
C GLU A 192 1.21 6.21 -9.05
N ILE A 193 0.14 5.42 -9.15
CA ILE A 193 0.12 4.14 -9.84
C ILE A 193 -0.06 4.41 -11.34
N VAL A 194 0.57 3.58 -12.17
CA VAL A 194 0.41 3.60 -13.62
C VAL A 194 -1.09 3.49 -14.00
N PRO A 195 -1.62 4.37 -14.87
CA PRO A 195 -3.03 4.40 -15.26
C PRO A 195 -3.42 3.31 -16.29
N VAL A 196 -2.73 2.17 -16.30
CA VAL A 196 -2.99 1.02 -17.19
C VAL A 196 -3.45 -0.16 -16.33
N CYS A 197 -4.59 -0.74 -16.69
CA CYS A 197 -5.15 -1.91 -16.02
C CYS A 197 -5.00 -3.17 -16.87
N LYS A 198 -5.26 -4.31 -16.23
CA LYS A 198 -5.44 -5.59 -16.91
C LYS A 198 -6.57 -5.49 -17.95
N ASP A 199 -6.33 -6.10 -19.11
CA ASP A 199 -7.21 -6.17 -20.27
C ASP A 199 -7.41 -4.81 -20.98
N ASN A 200 -6.46 -3.88 -20.82
CA ASN A 200 -6.46 -2.63 -21.58
C ASN A 200 -5.67 -2.78 -22.87
N VAL A 201 -6.20 -2.20 -23.95
CA VAL A 201 -5.47 -2.03 -25.22
C VAL A 201 -4.77 -0.69 -25.17
N VAL A 202 -3.48 -0.70 -25.47
CA VAL A 202 -2.60 0.47 -25.40
C VAL A 202 -1.90 0.69 -26.74
N CYS A 203 -1.62 1.96 -27.06
CA CYS A 203 -0.74 2.31 -28.17
C CYS A 203 0.60 2.79 -27.61
N LEU A 204 1.68 2.11 -28.00
CA LEU A 204 3.05 2.45 -27.63
C LEU A 204 3.63 3.44 -28.63
N SER A 205 4.47 4.36 -28.15
CA SER A 205 5.26 5.19 -29.04
C SER A 205 6.18 4.33 -29.94
N PRO A 206 6.45 4.74 -31.20
CA PRO A 206 7.32 3.97 -32.10
C PRO A 206 8.71 3.69 -31.52
N LYS A 207 9.28 4.66 -30.79
CA LYS A 207 10.59 4.52 -30.12
C LYS A 207 10.55 3.46 -29.03
N LEU A 208 9.49 3.45 -28.21
CA LEU A 208 9.32 2.47 -27.14
C LEU A 208 9.11 1.07 -27.73
N ALA A 209 8.22 0.94 -28.71
CA ALA A 209 7.94 -0.33 -29.39
C ALA A 209 9.21 -0.94 -30.04
N GLN A 210 10.05 -0.10 -30.66
CA GLN A 210 11.35 -0.51 -31.21
C GLN A 210 12.30 -1.02 -30.11
N SER A 211 12.41 -0.28 -29.01
CA SER A 211 13.28 -0.67 -27.88
C SER A 211 12.85 -1.97 -27.19
N LEU A 212 11.57 -2.33 -27.30
CA LEU A 212 10.99 -3.55 -26.74
C LEU A 212 11.09 -4.76 -27.69
N GLY A 213 12.03 -4.72 -28.64
CA GLY A 213 12.29 -5.79 -29.60
C GLY A 213 11.41 -5.68 -30.84
N ASN A 214 11.26 -4.47 -31.40
CA ASN A 214 10.47 -4.21 -32.60
C ASN A 214 9.02 -4.73 -32.50
N MET A 215 8.36 -4.49 -31.37
CA MET A 215 6.95 -4.85 -31.19
C MET A 215 6.03 -4.00 -32.08
N SER A 216 4.81 -4.50 -32.29
CA SER A 216 3.72 -3.66 -32.77
C SER A 216 3.45 -2.51 -31.78
N GLN A 217 2.85 -1.42 -32.27
CA GLN A 217 2.47 -0.30 -31.41
C GLN A 217 1.20 -0.62 -30.61
N ILE A 218 0.28 -1.44 -31.17
CA ILE A 218 -0.96 -1.82 -30.51
C ILE A 218 -0.74 -3.11 -29.73
N CYS A 219 -0.79 -3.00 -28.40
CA CYS A 219 -0.55 -4.10 -27.47
C CYS A 219 -1.70 -4.23 -26.47
N VAL A 220 -1.85 -5.43 -25.90
CA VAL A 220 -2.82 -5.73 -24.85
C VAL A 220 -2.10 -5.94 -23.52
N CYS A 221 -2.58 -5.31 -22.45
CA CYS A 221 -2.05 -5.53 -21.10
C CYS A 221 -2.65 -6.80 -20.48
N ILE A 222 -1.88 -7.89 -20.46
CA ILE A 222 -2.32 -9.18 -19.92
C ILE A 222 -2.29 -9.24 -18.39
N ARG A 223 -1.36 -8.50 -17.77
CA ARG A 223 -1.10 -8.57 -16.34
C ARG A 223 -0.40 -7.32 -15.83
N VAL A 224 -0.80 -6.87 -14.66
CA VAL A 224 -0.10 -5.82 -13.90
C VAL A 224 0.42 -6.44 -12.61
N THR A 225 1.74 -6.42 -12.42
CA THR A 225 2.44 -6.86 -11.19
C THR A 225 3.31 -5.72 -10.68
N SER A 226 4.58 -5.92 -10.31
CA SER A 226 5.55 -4.83 -10.14
C SER A 226 5.87 -4.11 -11.46
N THR A 227 5.79 -4.85 -12.57
CA THR A 227 5.91 -4.37 -13.94
C THR A 227 4.59 -4.56 -14.69
N VAL A 228 4.39 -3.77 -15.75
CA VAL A 228 3.28 -3.90 -16.71
C VAL A 228 3.68 -4.93 -17.77
N HIS A 229 2.88 -5.99 -17.92
CA HIS A 229 3.10 -7.04 -18.91
C HIS A 229 2.19 -6.79 -20.10
N LEU A 230 2.80 -6.62 -21.28
CA LEU A 230 2.13 -6.41 -22.55
C LEU A 230 2.32 -7.61 -23.46
N ILE A 231 1.31 -7.89 -24.28
CA ILE A 231 1.37 -8.87 -25.36
C ILE A 231 0.97 -8.20 -26.67
N ASP A 232 1.69 -8.53 -27.74
CA ASP A 232 1.23 -8.26 -29.10
C ASP A 232 0.30 -9.41 -29.55
N PRO A 233 -0.99 -9.14 -29.82
CA PRO A 233 -1.95 -10.17 -30.21
C PRO A 233 -1.64 -10.82 -31.57
N SER A 234 -0.85 -10.15 -32.43
CA SER A 234 -0.53 -10.61 -33.79
C SER A 234 0.73 -11.48 -33.86
N THR A 235 1.71 -11.24 -32.98
CA THR A 235 3.01 -11.94 -33.00
C THR A 235 3.31 -12.77 -31.75
N LEU A 236 2.48 -12.66 -30.71
CA LEU A 236 2.69 -13.22 -29.37
C LEU A 236 3.95 -12.73 -28.64
N GLN A 237 4.54 -11.63 -29.10
CA GLN A 237 5.67 -11.03 -28.41
C GLN A 237 5.22 -10.43 -27.07
N ILE A 238 6.01 -10.65 -26.02
CA ILE A 238 5.78 -10.08 -24.70
C ILE A 238 6.80 -8.98 -24.44
N ALA A 239 6.35 -7.91 -23.80
CA ALA A 239 7.22 -6.94 -23.16
C ALA A 239 6.84 -6.72 -21.70
N GLU A 240 7.86 -6.41 -20.91
CA GLU A 240 7.71 -5.97 -19.53
C GLU A 240 8.17 -4.52 -19.42
N ILE A 241 7.32 -3.66 -18.89
CA ILE A 241 7.61 -2.24 -18.70
C ILE A 241 7.60 -1.94 -17.20
N ASP A 242 8.72 -1.47 -16.68
CA ASP A 242 8.83 -1.02 -15.31
C ASP A 242 8.27 0.40 -15.12
N GLY A 243 8.00 0.78 -13.87
CA GLY A 243 7.47 2.11 -13.56
C GLY A 243 8.34 3.24 -14.10
N ASN A 244 9.67 3.12 -14.05
CA ASN A 244 10.56 4.19 -14.50
C ASN A 244 10.51 4.37 -16.02
N THR A 245 10.53 3.28 -16.80
CA THR A 245 10.40 3.35 -18.26
C THR A 245 9.05 3.92 -18.66
N TYR A 246 7.97 3.49 -17.99
CA TYR A 246 6.63 4.02 -18.24
C TYR A 246 6.57 5.54 -18.04
N TRP A 247 7.10 6.07 -16.92
CA TRP A 247 7.02 7.51 -16.66
C TRP A 247 7.91 8.37 -17.57
N ARG A 248 8.89 7.77 -18.26
CA ARG A 248 9.67 8.43 -19.33
C ARG A 248 8.92 8.47 -20.66
N HIS A 249 8.15 7.43 -20.95
CA HIS A 249 7.36 7.29 -22.18
C HIS A 249 5.91 6.91 -21.84
N PRO A 250 5.12 7.86 -21.29
CA PRO A 250 3.77 7.56 -20.84
C PRO A 250 2.84 7.24 -22.02
N PHE A 251 1.95 6.28 -21.82
CA PHE A 251 0.89 5.91 -22.77
C PHE A 251 -0.39 5.58 -22.01
N ASN A 252 -1.55 5.83 -22.61
CA ASN A 252 -2.84 5.60 -21.97
C ASN A 252 -3.57 4.40 -22.60
N SER A 253 -4.63 3.93 -21.93
CA SER A 253 -5.58 3.00 -22.53
C SER A 253 -6.32 3.68 -23.68
N LEU A 254 -6.41 3.02 -24.83
CA LEU A 254 -7.14 3.51 -26.00
C LEU A 254 -8.65 3.49 -25.76
N PHE A 255 -9.11 2.46 -25.07
CA PHE A 255 -10.53 2.21 -24.87
C PHE A 255 -10.92 2.26 -23.40
N ASN A 256 -12.18 2.59 -23.18
CA ASN A 256 -12.85 2.37 -21.89
C ASN A 256 -13.34 0.91 -21.85
N PRO A 257 -13.14 0.16 -20.77
CA PRO A 257 -13.69 -1.19 -20.62
C PRO A 257 -15.20 -1.31 -20.87
N LYS A 258 -15.97 -0.22 -20.76
CA LYS A 258 -17.41 -0.19 -21.11
C LYS A 258 -17.70 -0.32 -22.61
N GLN A 259 -16.72 -0.13 -23.47
CA GLN A 259 -16.82 -0.25 -24.93
C GLN A 259 -16.50 -1.67 -25.42
N LEU A 260 -16.36 -2.64 -24.51
CA LEU A 260 -16.23 -4.04 -24.89
C LEU A 260 -17.55 -4.52 -25.49
N GLU A 261 -17.47 -5.05 -26.71
CA GLU A 261 -18.61 -5.62 -27.43
C GLU A 261 -18.48 -7.15 -27.51
N GLU A 262 -19.61 -7.82 -27.61
CA GLU A 262 -19.70 -9.27 -27.76
C GLU A 262 -19.62 -9.67 -29.23
N PHE A 263 -18.65 -10.52 -29.55
CA PHE A 263 -18.47 -11.15 -30.84
C PHE A 263 -18.68 -12.66 -30.73
N ILE A 264 -19.14 -13.28 -31.80
CA ILE A 264 -19.23 -14.73 -31.98
C ILE A 264 -18.08 -15.14 -32.89
N VAL A 265 -17.34 -16.18 -32.48
CA VAL A 265 -16.29 -16.78 -33.31
C VAL A 265 -16.94 -17.63 -34.39
N MET A 266 -16.73 -17.27 -35.66
CA MET A 266 -17.26 -18.02 -36.80
C MET A 266 -16.30 -19.14 -37.21
N ASP A 267 -15.01 -18.82 -37.30
CA ASP A 267 -13.94 -19.75 -37.64
C ASP A 267 -12.65 -19.36 -36.91
N ILE A 268 -11.79 -20.35 -36.63
CA ILE A 268 -10.51 -20.14 -35.98
C ILE A 268 -9.43 -21.07 -36.54
N ASN A 269 -8.39 -20.46 -37.11
CA ASN A 269 -7.24 -21.15 -37.67
C ASN A 269 -6.02 -20.92 -36.78
N ARG A 270 -5.55 -21.97 -36.12
CA ARG A 270 -4.35 -21.92 -35.27
C ARG A 270 -3.11 -21.85 -36.15
N VAL A 271 -2.35 -20.77 -36.00
CA VAL A 271 -1.16 -20.53 -36.81
C VAL A 271 0.01 -21.29 -36.19
N GLN A 272 0.55 -22.27 -36.92
CA GLN A 272 1.80 -22.93 -36.54
C GLN A 272 2.96 -21.93 -36.65
N GLU A 273 3.89 -22.00 -35.70
CA GLU A 273 4.97 -21.04 -35.43
C GLU A 273 5.37 -20.13 -36.61
N LYS A 274 4.86 -18.89 -36.64
CA LYS A 274 5.37 -17.86 -37.57
C LYS A 274 6.88 -17.70 -37.33
N LYS A 275 7.69 -17.79 -38.39
CA LYS A 275 9.14 -17.48 -38.32
C LYS A 275 9.34 -16.17 -37.56
N LYS A 276 10.28 -16.14 -36.61
CA LYS A 276 10.60 -14.92 -35.86
C LYS A 276 11.09 -13.87 -36.85
N SER A 277 10.41 -12.72 -36.91
CA SER A 277 10.92 -11.57 -37.62
C SER A 277 12.28 -11.16 -37.03
N ALA A 278 13.20 -10.69 -37.87
CA ALA A 278 14.51 -10.25 -37.41
C ALA A 278 14.35 -9.13 -36.37
N GLY A 279 14.91 -9.31 -35.17
CA GLY A 279 14.80 -8.37 -34.06
C GLY A 279 13.58 -8.55 -33.14
N ALA A 280 12.72 -9.55 -33.39
CA ALA A 280 11.60 -9.88 -32.50
C ALA A 280 12.09 -10.37 -31.13
N GLY A 281 11.48 -9.86 -30.08
CA GLY A 281 11.79 -10.17 -28.68
C GLY A 281 11.23 -11.52 -28.20
N ALA A 282 11.07 -11.65 -26.89
CA ALA A 282 10.58 -12.87 -26.26
C ALA A 282 9.12 -13.14 -26.63
N ARG A 283 8.78 -14.42 -26.90
CA ARG A 283 7.40 -14.84 -27.17
C ARG A 283 6.78 -15.53 -25.97
N SER A 284 5.46 -15.46 -25.86
CA SER A 284 4.72 -16.20 -24.86
C SER A 284 4.66 -17.69 -25.15
N ASN A 285 4.98 -18.53 -24.17
CA ASN A 285 4.77 -19.98 -24.23
C ASN A 285 3.38 -20.41 -23.73
N LYS A 286 2.62 -19.49 -23.12
CA LYS A 286 1.30 -19.79 -22.54
C LYS A 286 0.16 -19.58 -23.54
N HIS A 287 0.40 -18.78 -24.56
CA HIS A 287 -0.59 -18.33 -25.53
C HIS A 287 -0.34 -19.02 -26.86
N THR A 288 -1.39 -19.19 -27.65
CA THR A 288 -1.31 -19.81 -28.97
C THR A 288 -1.90 -18.84 -29.96
N LEU A 289 -1.15 -18.57 -31.02
CA LEU A 289 -1.54 -17.60 -32.05
C LEU A 289 -2.61 -18.25 -32.90
N ALA A 290 -3.71 -17.54 -33.08
CA ALA A 290 -4.75 -17.95 -34.02
C ALA A 290 -5.26 -16.75 -34.81
N GLU A 291 -5.66 -17.04 -36.04
CA GLU A 291 -6.37 -16.14 -36.92
C GLU A 291 -7.84 -16.53 -36.83
N ALA A 292 -8.70 -15.58 -36.42
CA ALA A 292 -10.11 -15.82 -36.19
C ALA A 292 -10.97 -14.90 -37.06
N TRP A 293 -12.05 -15.46 -37.58
CA TRP A 293 -13.14 -14.70 -38.18
C TRP A 293 -14.23 -14.54 -37.13
N VAL A 294 -14.54 -13.29 -36.81
CA VAL A 294 -15.49 -12.95 -35.75
C VAL A 294 -16.60 -12.06 -36.27
N LYS A 295 -17.78 -12.20 -35.70
CA LYS A 295 -18.95 -11.41 -36.07
C LYS A 295 -19.55 -10.78 -34.83
N LYS A 296 -19.97 -9.52 -34.92
CA LYS A 296 -20.67 -8.87 -33.80
C LYS A 296 -22.00 -9.55 -33.54
N THR A 297 -22.32 -9.79 -32.27
CA THR A 297 -23.60 -10.40 -31.88
C THR A 297 -24.77 -9.51 -32.28
N SER A 298 -24.61 -8.18 -32.18
CA SER A 298 -25.62 -7.20 -32.61
C SER A 298 -25.90 -7.21 -34.12
N GLU A 299 -24.96 -7.71 -34.93
CA GLU A 299 -25.01 -7.67 -36.40
C GLU A 299 -25.13 -9.08 -37.00
N LEU A 300 -25.64 -10.04 -36.24
CA LEU A 300 -25.81 -11.44 -36.68
C LEU A 300 -26.56 -11.60 -38.02
N ASN A 301 -27.40 -10.63 -38.38
CA ASN A 301 -28.19 -10.65 -39.61
C ASN A 301 -27.47 -10.09 -40.85
N THR A 302 -26.33 -9.40 -40.69
CA THR A 302 -25.54 -8.87 -41.83
C THR A 302 -24.46 -9.86 -42.25
N ASP A 303 -23.90 -9.78 -43.45
CA ASP A 303 -22.78 -10.67 -43.85
C ASP A 303 -21.39 -10.11 -43.47
N HIS A 304 -21.36 -9.08 -42.60
CA HIS A 304 -20.12 -8.45 -42.18
C HIS A 304 -19.37 -9.35 -41.18
N GLN A 305 -18.14 -9.70 -41.53
CA GLN A 305 -17.22 -10.45 -40.69
C GLN A 305 -15.94 -9.65 -40.51
N TYR A 306 -15.36 -9.73 -39.32
CA TYR A 306 -14.11 -9.08 -38.97
C TYR A 306 -13.01 -10.13 -38.86
N PHE A 307 -11.86 -9.82 -39.45
CA PHE A 307 -10.66 -10.63 -39.30
C PHE A 307 -9.85 -10.13 -38.11
N CYS A 308 -9.41 -11.03 -37.23
CA CYS A 308 -8.48 -10.67 -36.16
C CYS A 308 -7.44 -11.76 -35.88
N CYS A 309 -6.26 -11.31 -35.47
CA CYS A 309 -5.25 -12.18 -34.87
C CYS A 309 -5.41 -12.14 -33.34
N THR A 310 -5.43 -13.31 -32.70
CA THR A 310 -5.63 -13.42 -31.26
C THR A 310 -4.57 -14.28 -30.58
N HIS A 311 -4.25 -13.91 -29.34
CA HIS A 311 -3.37 -14.67 -28.46
C HIS A 311 -4.09 -15.81 -27.71
N LEU A 312 -5.41 -15.89 -27.81
CA LEU A 312 -6.24 -16.86 -27.08
C LEU A 312 -6.61 -18.11 -27.90
N GLY A 313 -5.83 -18.44 -28.93
CA GLY A 313 -6.14 -19.52 -29.88
C GLY A 313 -6.27 -20.92 -29.27
N HIS A 314 -5.75 -21.14 -28.07
CA HIS A 314 -5.86 -22.42 -27.35
C HIS A 314 -7.18 -22.59 -26.59
N ILE A 315 -7.89 -21.49 -26.30
CA ILE A 315 -9.15 -21.49 -25.54
C ILE A 315 -10.35 -21.44 -26.48
N LEU A 316 -10.22 -20.69 -27.57
CA LEU A 316 -11.33 -20.37 -28.46
C LEU A 316 -11.69 -21.52 -29.40
N ASN A 317 -12.98 -21.73 -29.56
CA ASN A 317 -13.59 -22.61 -30.56
C ASN A 317 -14.66 -21.85 -31.36
N PRO A 318 -15.00 -22.31 -32.57
CA PRO A 318 -16.14 -21.78 -33.32
C PRO A 318 -17.45 -21.88 -32.53
N GLY A 319 -18.24 -20.81 -32.54
CA GLY A 319 -19.48 -20.66 -31.78
C GLY A 319 -19.32 -20.01 -30.40
N ASP A 320 -18.08 -19.80 -29.92
CA ASP A 320 -17.84 -19.17 -28.63
C ASP A 320 -18.15 -17.66 -28.65
N LEU A 321 -18.65 -17.14 -27.52
CA LEU A 321 -18.83 -15.71 -27.28
C LEU A 321 -17.57 -15.09 -26.71
N VAL A 322 -17.13 -14.00 -27.32
CA VAL A 322 -15.87 -13.34 -27.01
C VAL A 322 -16.07 -11.83 -26.86
N LEU A 323 -15.48 -11.25 -25.82
CA LEU A 323 -15.44 -9.80 -25.67
C LEU A 323 -14.24 -9.24 -26.42
N GLY A 324 -14.44 -8.17 -27.17
CA GLY A 324 -13.37 -7.48 -27.90
C GLY A 324 -13.67 -5.99 -28.07
N PHE A 325 -12.64 -5.23 -28.43
CA PHE A 325 -12.75 -3.85 -28.86
C PHE A 325 -12.78 -3.80 -30.38
N ASP A 326 -13.75 -3.07 -30.91
CA ASP A 326 -13.85 -2.74 -32.32
C ASP A 326 -13.03 -1.48 -32.61
N LEU A 327 -11.89 -1.66 -33.29
CA LEU A 327 -11.02 -0.57 -33.69
C LEU A 327 -11.43 0.01 -35.05
N ALA A 328 -12.13 -0.77 -35.89
CA ALA A 328 -12.54 -0.35 -37.23
C ALA A 328 -13.57 0.78 -37.19
N ASN A 329 -14.53 0.72 -36.26
CA ASN A 329 -15.60 1.72 -36.16
C ASN A 329 -15.37 2.78 -35.06
N CYS A 330 -14.33 2.63 -34.23
CA CYS A 330 -14.07 3.58 -33.14
C CYS A 330 -13.20 4.77 -33.58
N ASN A 331 -13.69 5.97 -33.29
CA ASN A 331 -12.90 7.19 -33.46
C ASN A 331 -11.99 7.41 -32.24
N LEU A 332 -10.74 7.00 -32.35
CA LEU A 332 -9.72 7.15 -31.32
C LEU A 332 -9.00 8.48 -31.45
N ASN A 333 -9.03 9.29 -30.39
CA ASN A 333 -8.24 10.52 -30.31
C ASN A 333 -6.90 10.27 -29.60
N ASP A 334 -5.99 9.55 -30.26
CA ASP A 334 -4.64 9.28 -29.77
C ASP A 334 -3.57 9.71 -30.79
N GLU A 335 -2.53 10.40 -30.33
CA GLU A 335 -1.49 10.95 -31.21
C GLU A 335 -0.71 9.89 -31.98
N PHE A 336 -0.53 8.70 -31.41
CA PHE A 336 0.24 7.62 -32.03
C PHE A 336 -0.61 6.83 -33.01
N VAL A 337 -1.87 6.55 -32.64
CA VAL A 337 -2.83 5.89 -33.55
C VAL A 337 -3.07 6.74 -34.80
N ASN A 338 -3.24 8.06 -34.65
CA ASN A 338 -3.47 8.98 -35.77
C ASN A 338 -2.29 9.06 -36.77
N LYS A 339 -1.07 8.71 -36.34
CA LYS A 339 0.14 8.69 -37.17
C LYS A 339 0.43 7.31 -37.78
N MET A 340 -0.34 6.29 -37.38
CA MET A 340 -0.16 4.91 -37.81
C MET A 340 -0.80 4.68 -39.18
N SER A 341 -0.19 3.83 -40.01
CA SER A 341 -0.81 3.43 -41.28
C SER A 341 -2.04 2.56 -41.01
N PRO A 342 -3.17 2.78 -41.72
CA PRO A 342 -4.41 2.03 -41.50
C PRO A 342 -4.24 0.50 -41.57
N HIS A 343 -3.37 0.01 -42.46
CA HIS A 343 -3.10 -1.42 -42.63
C HIS A 343 -2.44 -2.11 -41.42
N ASN A 344 -1.85 -1.35 -40.50
CA ASN A 344 -1.22 -1.89 -39.30
C ASN A 344 -2.15 -1.85 -38.08
N ILE A 345 -3.36 -1.29 -38.23
CA ILE A 345 -4.37 -1.26 -37.18
C ILE A 345 -5.26 -2.49 -37.37
N PRO A 346 -5.32 -3.41 -36.39
CA PRO A 346 -6.23 -4.55 -36.47
C PRO A 346 -7.68 -4.09 -36.34
N ASP A 347 -8.60 -4.72 -37.06
CA ASP A 347 -10.03 -4.36 -37.04
C ASP A 347 -10.66 -4.61 -35.66
N VAL A 348 -10.31 -5.75 -35.04
CA VAL A 348 -10.81 -6.16 -33.72
C VAL A 348 -9.65 -6.62 -32.87
N VAL A 349 -9.57 -6.14 -31.63
CA VAL A 349 -8.59 -6.58 -30.64
C VAL A 349 -9.32 -7.14 -29.44
N ARG A 350 -8.88 -8.33 -29.03
CA ARG A 350 -9.31 -8.95 -27.78
C ARG A 350 -8.21 -8.91 -26.73
#